data_AF-A0A9P7XYG1-F1
#
_entry.id   AF-A0A9P7XYG1-F1
#
_cell.length_a   1.000
_cell.length_b   1.000
_cell.length_c   1.000
_cell.angle_alpha   90.00
_cell.angle_beta   90.00
_cell.angle_gamma   90.00
#
_symmetry.space_group_name_H-M   'P 1'
#
loop_
_entity.id
_entity.type
_entity.pdbx_description
1 polymer ?
#
loop_
_entity_poly.entity_id
_entity_poly.type
_entity_poly.pdbx_seq_one_letter_code
_entity_poly.pdbx_strand_id
1 'polypeptide(L)'
;MLVTRCVDAVHFLGPITTKNIVIIQACVNRAWKTSMEVGVRVMTEDLLSADRRYCCHAYLTFVALPQAPLSTLTTSPTSQGQAQKQQEQQDSAAAKAVLVNSPAARRYSFSLPSSNKSGSKSDGHNTNNQRKIQLPAIEPITHIEMERYTLAQSRREARLLQASSESKLEEDQLLSDVRDQMRHWNVSQINHPRTQKLPPSLVDGSPQIAMQATFSESAQLVLPQHANSLSITFGGQVMKWMENVAAVSASRFARVPIVTASIDSLQFHRKTMIGDCLTMRSVVTRVFRSSMEIYVFVDSENLVTGKQTFTNEAFFSMVALEPSPSLSPIKTSLPTLFAASDLERSLSEAGEKRRLGRLQQRRELVEREMHGVLHTPTMERDEHSLRVVDHGVIHHTHVE
;
A
#
# COMPACT_ATOMS: atom_id res chain seq x y z
N MET A 1 -1.44 13.86 -8.52
CA MET A 1 -0.77 12.65 -7.98
C MET A 1 -1.83 11.63 -7.58
N LEU A 2 -1.51 10.33 -7.68
CA LEU A 2 -2.43 9.24 -7.33
C LEU A 2 -2.00 8.56 -6.02
N VAL A 3 -2.98 8.14 -5.22
CA VAL A 3 -2.78 7.33 -4.02
C VAL A 3 -3.67 6.10 -4.05
N THR A 4 -3.20 4.99 -3.49
CA THR A 4 -3.99 3.76 -3.39
C THR A 4 -5.10 3.95 -2.35
N ARG A 5 -6.35 3.72 -2.76
CA ARG A 5 -7.53 3.79 -1.87
C ARG A 5 -7.96 2.42 -1.39
N CYS A 6 -7.98 1.44 -2.29
CA CYS A 6 -8.28 0.05 -1.95
C CYS A 6 -7.66 -0.89 -2.97
N VAL A 7 -7.52 -2.15 -2.57
CA VAL A 7 -7.09 -3.27 -3.40
C VAL A 7 -8.12 -4.38 -3.19
N ASP A 8 -8.60 -4.95 -4.28
CA ASP A 8 -9.52 -6.10 -4.23
C ASP A 8 -8.77 -7.36 -3.78
N ALA A 9 -9.50 -8.43 -3.46
CA ALA A 9 -8.88 -9.69 -3.05
C ALA A 9 -7.93 -10.21 -4.15
N VAL A 10 -6.72 -10.60 -3.74
CA VAL A 10 -5.68 -11.13 -4.62
C VAL A 10 -5.48 -12.60 -4.30
N HIS A 11 -5.55 -13.46 -5.32
CA HIS A 11 -5.30 -14.90 -5.19
C HIS A 11 -4.04 -15.27 -5.97
N PHE A 12 -3.09 -15.89 -5.29
CA PHE A 12 -1.86 -16.40 -5.89
C PHE A 12 -2.10 -17.85 -6.34
N LEU A 13 -2.07 -18.09 -7.65
CA LEU A 13 -2.35 -19.42 -8.19
C LEU A 13 -1.12 -20.34 -8.17
N GLY A 14 0.08 -19.77 -8.26
CA GLY A 14 1.33 -20.51 -8.20
C GLY A 14 2.45 -19.71 -7.53
N PRO A 15 3.44 -20.42 -6.93
CA PRO A 15 4.59 -19.76 -6.33
C PRO A 15 5.53 -19.19 -7.39
N ILE A 16 6.11 -18.05 -7.07
CA ILE A 16 7.18 -17.42 -7.85
C ILE A 16 8.50 -17.76 -7.16
N THR A 17 9.47 -18.26 -7.91
CA THR A 17 10.80 -18.62 -7.38
C THR A 17 11.86 -17.64 -7.88
N THR A 18 13.03 -17.65 -7.26
CA THR A 18 14.17 -16.80 -7.64
C THR A 18 14.71 -17.07 -9.05
N LYS A 19 14.30 -18.17 -9.68
CA LYS A 19 14.65 -18.51 -11.07
C LYS A 19 13.74 -17.86 -12.11
N ASN A 20 12.62 -17.28 -11.68
CA ASN A 20 11.63 -16.71 -12.57
C ASN A 20 11.84 -15.21 -12.76
N ILE A 21 11.65 -14.72 -13.98
CA ILE A 21 11.34 -13.31 -14.22
C ILE A 21 9.87 -13.10 -13.91
N VAL A 22 9.55 -12.02 -13.20
CA VAL A 22 8.17 -11.58 -12.95
C VAL A 22 7.80 -10.50 -13.96
N ILE A 23 6.75 -10.75 -14.73
CA ILE A 23 6.20 -9.82 -15.70
C ILE A 23 4.91 -9.25 -15.11
N ILE A 24 4.89 -7.93 -14.88
CA ILE A 24 3.74 -7.21 -14.33
C ILE A 24 3.22 -6.28 -15.40
N GLN A 25 1.97 -6.49 -15.79
CA GLN A 25 1.26 -5.64 -16.75
C GLN A 25 0.14 -4.94 -16.01
N ALA A 26 0.03 -3.62 -16.18
CA ALA A 26 -1.01 -2.82 -15.56
C ALA A 26 -1.74 -1.99 -16.63
N CYS A 27 -3.06 -1.92 -16.53
CA CYS A 27 -3.89 -1.10 -17.42
C CYS A 27 -5.02 -0.43 -16.62
N VAL A 28 -5.35 0.81 -16.97
CA VAL A 28 -6.49 1.51 -16.39
C VAL A 28 -7.75 0.95 -17.06
N ASN A 29 -8.57 0.22 -16.30
CA ASN A 29 -9.81 -0.35 -16.84
C ASN A 29 -10.92 0.70 -16.95
N ARG A 30 -10.95 1.65 -16.00
CA ARG A 30 -11.94 2.72 -15.95
C ARG A 30 -11.47 3.89 -15.10
N ALA A 31 -11.72 5.11 -15.58
CA ALA A 31 -11.60 6.34 -14.80
C ALA A 31 -12.99 6.91 -14.49
N TRP A 32 -13.17 7.37 -13.27
CA TRP A 32 -14.33 8.14 -12.82
C TRP A 32 -13.88 9.56 -12.45
N LYS A 33 -14.73 10.32 -11.76
CA LYS A 33 -14.46 11.73 -11.41
C LYS A 33 -13.11 11.94 -10.72
N THR A 34 -12.85 11.27 -9.59
CA THR A 34 -11.62 11.48 -8.80
C THR A 34 -10.82 10.19 -8.61
N SER A 35 -11.32 9.08 -9.12
CA SER A 35 -10.77 7.75 -8.90
C SER A 35 -10.66 6.97 -10.19
N MET A 36 -9.78 5.99 -10.24
CA MET A 36 -9.64 5.06 -11.35
C MET A 36 -9.41 3.65 -10.83
N GLU A 37 -9.86 2.66 -11.59
CA GLU A 37 -9.52 1.26 -11.37
C GLU A 37 -8.41 0.87 -12.34
N VAL A 38 -7.38 0.24 -11.78
CA VAL A 38 -6.25 -0.32 -12.51
C VAL A 38 -6.28 -1.83 -12.32
N GLY A 39 -6.38 -2.57 -13.42
CA GLY A 39 -6.17 -4.01 -13.45
C GLY A 39 -4.69 -4.31 -13.61
N VAL A 40 -4.19 -5.25 -12.82
CA VAL A 40 -2.80 -5.69 -12.83
C VAL A 40 -2.78 -7.19 -13.02
N ARG A 41 -2.07 -7.65 -14.05
CA ARG A 41 -1.83 -9.06 -14.32
C ARG A 41 -0.36 -9.37 -14.05
N VAL A 42 -0.13 -10.47 -13.33
CA VAL A 42 1.22 -10.94 -13.00
C VAL A 42 1.43 -12.31 -13.62
N MET A 43 2.49 -12.42 -14.39
CA MET A 43 2.98 -13.67 -14.97
C MET A 43 4.41 -13.91 -14.54
N THR A 44 4.83 -15.17 -14.58
CA THR A 44 6.23 -15.55 -14.47
C THR A 44 6.73 -16.14 -15.77
N GLU A 45 7.99 -15.92 -16.06
CA GLU A 45 8.72 -16.57 -17.14
C GLU A 45 9.92 -17.30 -16.54
N ASP A 46 10.07 -18.60 -16.82
CA ASP A 46 11.30 -19.32 -16.51
C ASP A 46 12.37 -19.02 -17.57
N LEU A 47 13.51 -18.50 -17.12
CA LEU A 47 14.61 -18.08 -17.98
C LEU A 47 15.20 -19.20 -18.84
N LEU A 48 15.14 -20.44 -18.37
CA LEU A 48 15.77 -21.57 -19.08
C LEU A 48 14.82 -22.23 -20.07
N SER A 49 13.53 -22.31 -19.74
CA SER A 49 12.53 -22.97 -20.57
C SER A 49 11.68 -22.01 -21.41
N ALA A 50 11.76 -20.70 -21.14
CA ALA A 50 10.85 -19.67 -21.65
C ALA A 50 9.36 -19.94 -21.34
N ASP A 51 9.07 -20.87 -20.43
CA ASP A 51 7.70 -21.20 -20.03
C ASP A 51 7.09 -20.05 -19.23
N ARG A 52 5.89 -19.63 -19.67
CA ARG A 52 5.16 -18.52 -19.06
C ARG A 52 3.97 -19.05 -18.27
N ARG A 53 3.94 -18.73 -16.98
CA ARG A 53 2.88 -19.15 -16.07
C ARG A 53 2.17 -17.95 -15.48
N TYR A 54 0.85 -17.96 -15.57
CA TYR A 54 0.03 -16.98 -14.90
C TYR A 54 0.10 -17.16 -13.37
N CYS A 55 0.24 -16.04 -12.63
CA CYS A 55 0.40 -16.07 -11.18
C CYS A 55 -0.79 -15.49 -10.45
N CYS A 56 -1.18 -14.25 -10.77
CA CYS A 56 -2.31 -13.58 -10.15
C CYS A 56 -2.81 -12.38 -10.96
N HIS A 57 -4.03 -11.95 -10.63
CA HIS A 57 -4.60 -10.68 -11.03
C HIS A 57 -4.93 -9.87 -9.78
N ALA A 58 -4.73 -8.56 -9.84
CA ALA A 58 -5.12 -7.64 -8.79
C ALA A 58 -5.85 -6.45 -9.40
N TYR A 59 -6.89 -5.96 -8.73
CA TYR A 59 -7.60 -4.75 -9.11
C TYR A 59 -7.39 -3.71 -8.02
N LEU A 60 -6.82 -2.57 -8.40
CA LEU A 60 -6.49 -1.48 -7.49
C LEU A 60 -7.33 -0.27 -7.81
N THR A 61 -7.87 0.39 -6.79
CA THR A 61 -8.50 1.70 -6.94
C THR A 61 -7.54 2.79 -6.48
N PHE A 62 -7.22 3.71 -7.38
CA PHE A 62 -6.45 4.91 -7.07
C PHE A 62 -7.34 6.13 -7.01
N VAL A 63 -6.97 7.11 -6.18
CA VAL A 63 -7.64 8.40 -6.06
C VAL A 63 -6.65 9.52 -6.37
N ALA A 64 -7.09 10.50 -7.16
CA ALA A 64 -6.31 11.68 -7.50
C ALA A 64 -6.37 12.71 -6.37
N LEU A 65 -5.20 13.17 -5.94
CA LEU A 65 -5.03 14.23 -4.96
C LEU A 65 -4.44 15.50 -5.60
N PRO A 66 -4.98 16.69 -5.25
CA PRO A 66 -4.40 17.97 -5.65
C PRO A 66 -2.95 18.05 -5.18
N GLN A 67 -2.04 18.34 -6.13
CA GLN A 67 -0.73 18.85 -5.77
C GLN A 67 -0.91 20.31 -5.37
N ALA A 68 -0.40 20.69 -4.20
CA ALA A 68 -0.14 22.11 -3.98
C ALA A 68 0.79 22.57 -5.12
N PRO A 69 0.54 23.73 -5.75
CA PRO A 69 1.47 24.24 -6.74
C PRO A 69 2.84 24.27 -6.09
N LEU A 70 3.85 23.69 -6.76
CA LEU A 70 5.24 23.92 -6.37
C LEU A 70 5.33 25.43 -6.21
N SER A 71 5.68 25.91 -5.01
CA SER A 71 6.08 27.29 -4.87
C SER A 71 7.25 27.44 -5.83
N THR A 72 7.00 27.98 -7.01
CA THR A 72 8.08 28.47 -7.85
C THR A 72 8.77 29.44 -6.93
N LEU A 73 9.96 29.06 -6.43
CA LEU A 73 10.96 30.01 -6.03
C LEU A 73 11.18 30.81 -7.29
N THR A 74 10.34 31.84 -7.45
CA THR A 74 10.48 32.86 -8.44
C THR A 74 11.70 33.58 -7.90
N THR A 75 12.89 33.06 -8.24
CA THR A 75 14.09 33.88 -8.19
C THR A 75 13.77 34.98 -9.19
N SER A 76 13.22 36.07 -8.69
CA SER A 76 13.26 37.34 -9.38
C SER A 76 14.70 37.47 -9.88
N PRO A 77 14.92 37.78 -11.17
CA PRO A 77 16.27 38.03 -11.66
C PRO A 77 16.76 39.27 -10.92
N THR A 78 17.42 39.04 -9.80
CA THR A 78 18.01 40.09 -8.98
C THR A 78 19.27 40.51 -9.72
N SER A 79 19.10 41.48 -10.61
CA SER A 79 20.06 42.53 -10.96
C SER A 79 21.56 42.18 -10.79
N GLN A 80 22.03 41.09 -11.38
CA GLN A 80 23.47 40.82 -11.52
C GLN A 80 24.17 41.85 -12.44
N GLY A 81 23.42 42.72 -13.11
CA GLY A 81 23.96 43.82 -13.94
C GLY A 81 24.26 45.13 -13.22
N GLN A 82 23.97 45.27 -11.91
CA GLN A 82 24.26 46.52 -11.17
C GLN A 82 25.30 46.35 -10.06
N ALA A 83 25.56 45.13 -9.58
CA ALA A 83 26.60 44.86 -8.58
C ALA A 83 28.03 44.92 -9.17
N GLN A 84 28.24 44.61 -10.45
CA GLN A 84 29.57 44.68 -11.07
C GLN A 84 30.04 46.11 -11.39
N LYS A 85 29.12 47.07 -11.64
CA LYS A 85 29.49 48.47 -11.92
C LYS A 85 29.77 49.31 -10.67
N GLN A 86 29.34 48.87 -9.48
CA GLN A 86 29.65 49.55 -8.22
C GLN A 86 30.93 49.02 -7.56
N GLN A 87 31.32 47.76 -7.82
CA GLN A 87 32.56 47.18 -7.30
C GLN A 87 33.80 47.77 -8.01
N GLU A 88 33.76 47.96 -9.34
CA GLU A 88 34.87 48.56 -10.11
C GLU A 88 35.10 50.05 -9.81
N GLN A 89 34.09 50.77 -9.32
CA GLN A 89 34.23 52.18 -8.90
C GLN A 89 34.70 52.33 -7.45
N GLN A 90 34.55 51.31 -6.61
CA GLN A 90 35.04 51.31 -5.22
C GLN A 90 36.50 50.84 -5.10
N ASP A 91 36.97 49.96 -5.99
CA ASP A 91 38.36 49.50 -6.00
C ASP A 91 39.36 50.57 -6.50
N SER A 92 38.90 51.57 -7.25
CA SER A 92 39.71 52.75 -7.65
C SER A 92 39.90 53.76 -6.51
N ALA A 93 39.01 53.76 -5.51
CA ALA A 93 39.08 54.65 -4.35
C ALA A 93 39.81 54.02 -3.14
N ALA A 94 39.95 52.70 -3.10
CA ALA A 94 40.60 51.96 -2.00
C ALA A 94 42.14 51.92 -2.11
N ALA A 95 42.74 52.36 -3.22
CA ALA A 95 44.20 52.51 -3.37
C ALA A 95 44.80 53.73 -2.61
N LYS A 96 43.99 54.42 -1.80
CA LYS A 96 44.39 55.64 -1.08
C LYS A 96 43.93 55.68 0.39
N ALA A 97 43.95 54.55 1.10
CA ALA A 97 43.88 54.56 2.57
C ALA A 97 44.39 53.24 3.18
N VAL A 98 45.71 53.06 3.18
CA VAL A 98 46.38 52.15 4.11
C VAL A 98 46.42 52.85 5.47
N LEU A 99 45.76 52.29 6.50
CA LEU A 99 46.26 52.22 7.89
C LEU A 99 45.20 51.59 8.85
N VAL A 100 45.66 50.60 9.66
CA VAL A 100 45.22 50.25 11.03
C VAL A 100 44.20 49.11 11.27
N ASN A 101 44.78 47.98 11.74
CA ASN A 101 44.41 47.04 12.83
C ASN A 101 43.07 46.26 12.88
N SER A 102 43.17 44.93 12.61
CA SER A 102 42.98 43.73 13.47
C SER A 102 41.95 43.65 14.65
N PRO A 103 41.59 42.45 15.19
CA PRO A 103 40.24 41.85 15.10
C PRO A 103 39.60 41.51 16.48
N ALA A 104 38.27 41.38 16.59
CA ALA A 104 37.63 40.62 17.69
C ALA A 104 36.11 40.42 17.55
N ALA A 105 35.72 39.15 17.54
CA ALA A 105 34.72 38.52 18.42
C ALA A 105 33.22 38.93 18.42
N ARG A 106 32.40 37.88 18.69
CA ARG A 106 31.05 37.81 19.30
C ARG A 106 29.86 37.77 18.32
N ARG A 107 29.26 36.58 18.18
CA ARG A 107 28.08 36.05 18.92
C ARG A 107 26.77 36.61 18.37
N TYR A 108 26.06 35.75 17.63
CA TYR A 108 24.68 35.97 17.23
C TYR A 108 23.75 35.94 18.45
N SER A 109 22.98 37.01 18.64
CA SER A 109 21.80 37.07 19.49
C SER A 109 20.54 37.12 18.64
N PHE A 110 19.57 36.29 19.01
CA PHE A 110 18.24 36.15 18.42
C PHE A 110 17.35 37.34 18.82
N SER A 111 16.55 37.86 17.88
CA SER A 111 15.42 38.76 18.20
C SER A 111 14.22 38.45 17.30
N LEU A 112 13.13 38.01 17.92
CA LEU A 112 11.79 37.89 17.32
C LEU A 112 11.11 39.28 17.27
N PRO A 113 10.42 39.64 16.18
CA PRO A 113 9.50 40.78 16.22
C PRO A 113 8.11 40.37 16.70
N SER A 114 7.64 41.16 17.66
CA SER A 114 6.32 41.19 18.27
C SER A 114 5.18 41.57 17.31
N SER A 115 4.01 41.06 17.67
CA SER A 115 2.68 41.35 17.14
C SER A 115 2.35 42.83 16.98
N ASN A 116 1.67 43.17 15.87
CA ASN A 116 0.76 44.32 15.84
C ASN A 116 -0.60 43.88 15.28
N LYS A 117 -1.64 44.03 16.12
CA LYS A 117 -3.04 43.82 15.77
C LYS A 117 -3.60 45.12 15.19
N SER A 118 -4.20 45.05 14.02
CA SER A 118 -5.23 46.00 13.58
C SER A 118 -6.39 45.20 12.98
N GLY A 119 -7.53 45.26 13.65
CA GLY A 119 -8.74 44.55 13.25
C GLY A 119 -9.48 45.28 12.14
N SER A 120 -9.85 44.55 11.10
CA SER A 120 -10.96 44.87 10.21
C SER A 120 -11.89 43.66 10.17
N LYS A 121 -13.14 43.85 10.59
CA LYS A 121 -14.23 42.88 10.46
C LYS A 121 -14.63 42.79 8.98
N SER A 122 -14.53 41.61 8.39
CA SER A 122 -15.33 41.22 7.22
C SER A 122 -15.31 39.69 7.06
N ASP A 123 -16.49 39.11 7.21
CA ASP A 123 -16.99 37.86 6.65
C ASP A 123 -16.23 36.55 6.85
N GLY A 124 -16.87 35.66 7.64
CA GLY A 124 -16.50 34.26 7.76
C GLY A 124 -16.63 33.54 6.43
N HIS A 125 -15.50 33.26 5.79
CA HIS A 125 -15.39 32.23 4.77
C HIS A 125 -15.06 30.89 5.43
N ASN A 126 -16.14 30.15 5.66
CA ASN A 126 -16.09 28.70 5.80
C ASN A 126 -15.72 28.06 4.45
N THR A 127 -15.18 26.84 4.51
CA THR A 127 -14.83 25.93 3.41
C THR A 127 -13.41 26.04 2.83
N ASN A 128 -12.51 25.29 3.45
CA ASN A 128 -11.30 24.75 2.85
C ASN A 128 -11.71 23.74 1.75
N ASN A 129 -12.28 24.24 0.65
CA ASN A 129 -12.75 23.42 -0.46
C ASN A 129 -11.55 23.10 -1.36
N GLN A 130 -10.74 22.13 -0.95
CA GLN A 130 -9.71 21.54 -1.82
C GLN A 130 -10.37 21.16 -3.14
N ARG A 131 -10.07 21.89 -4.22
CA ARG A 131 -10.59 21.60 -5.56
C ARG A 131 -10.24 20.15 -5.90
N LYS A 132 -11.26 19.28 -5.90
CA LYS A 132 -11.12 17.87 -6.26
C LYS A 132 -10.61 17.80 -7.70
N ILE A 133 -9.47 17.14 -7.92
CA ILE A 133 -8.96 16.89 -9.28
C ILE A 133 -9.99 16.03 -10.02
N GLN A 134 -10.38 16.46 -11.22
CA GLN A 134 -11.14 15.64 -12.14
C GLN A 134 -10.20 14.85 -13.05
N LEU A 135 -10.40 13.54 -13.12
CA LEU A 135 -9.70 12.67 -14.06
C LEU A 135 -10.45 12.66 -15.41
N PRO A 136 -9.72 12.60 -16.54
CA PRO A 136 -10.34 12.40 -17.83
C PRO A 136 -11.04 11.03 -17.87
N ALA A 137 -12.22 10.99 -18.49
CA ALA A 137 -12.90 9.73 -18.74
C ALA A 137 -12.14 8.93 -19.79
N ILE A 138 -12.14 7.60 -19.65
CA ILE A 138 -11.56 6.68 -20.63
C ILE A 138 -12.72 6.10 -21.43
N GLU A 139 -12.64 6.22 -22.74
CA GLU A 139 -13.58 5.61 -23.67
C GLU A 139 -12.98 4.28 -24.17
N PRO A 140 -13.64 3.13 -23.91
CA PRO A 140 -13.16 1.85 -24.41
C PRO A 140 -13.39 1.78 -25.93
N ILE A 141 -12.35 1.38 -26.68
CA ILE A 141 -12.38 1.30 -28.15
C ILE A 141 -12.61 -0.15 -28.58
N THR A 142 -11.91 -1.09 -27.96
CA THR A 142 -12.01 -2.52 -28.31
C THR A 142 -13.10 -3.22 -27.51
N HIS A 143 -13.60 -4.36 -28.02
CA HIS A 143 -14.57 -5.19 -27.30
C HIS A 143 -14.05 -5.62 -25.92
N ILE A 144 -12.76 -5.98 -25.85
CA ILE A 144 -12.09 -6.39 -24.61
C ILE A 144 -12.03 -5.21 -23.61
N GLU A 145 -11.71 -4.00 -24.07
CA GLU A 145 -11.76 -2.81 -23.22
C GLU A 145 -13.17 -2.53 -22.72
N MET A 146 -14.18 -2.71 -23.56
CA MET A 146 -15.58 -2.50 -23.17
C MET A 146 -16.02 -3.48 -22.09
N GLU A 147 -15.65 -4.76 -22.20
CA GLU A 147 -15.87 -5.75 -21.14
C GLU A 147 -15.13 -5.39 -19.84
N ARG A 148 -13.86 -4.98 -19.90
CA ARG A 148 -13.12 -4.57 -18.71
C ARG A 148 -13.75 -3.33 -18.05
N TYR A 149 -14.22 -2.39 -18.86
CA TYR A 149 -14.87 -1.16 -18.41
C TYR A 149 -16.21 -1.42 -17.70
N THR A 150 -17.01 -2.36 -18.21
CA THR A 150 -18.26 -2.79 -17.57
C THR A 150 -18.00 -3.57 -16.29
N LEU A 151 -17.07 -4.53 -16.32
CA LEU A 151 -16.67 -5.29 -15.12
C LEU A 151 -16.09 -4.39 -14.02
N ALA A 152 -15.35 -3.33 -14.37
CA ALA A 152 -14.85 -2.35 -13.42
C ALA A 152 -15.99 -1.60 -12.70
N GLN A 153 -17.11 -1.36 -13.40
CA GLN A 153 -18.32 -0.79 -12.80
C GLN A 153 -18.92 -1.75 -11.78
N SER A 154 -19.14 -3.01 -12.18
CA SER A 154 -19.73 -4.03 -11.32
C SER A 154 -18.86 -4.28 -10.08
N ARG A 155 -17.53 -4.31 -10.23
CA ARG A 155 -16.60 -4.39 -9.09
C ARG A 155 -16.75 -3.20 -8.15
N ARG A 156 -16.81 -1.97 -8.68
CA ARG A 156 -17.00 -0.78 -7.85
C ARG A 156 -18.33 -0.82 -7.11
N GLU A 157 -19.42 -1.22 -7.76
CA GLU A 157 -20.73 -1.37 -7.14
C GLU A 157 -20.72 -2.42 -6.04
N ALA A 158 -20.08 -3.58 -6.28
CA ALA A 158 -19.90 -4.60 -5.26
C ALA A 158 -19.14 -4.08 -4.03
N ARG A 159 -18.09 -3.26 -4.20
CA ARG A 159 -17.38 -2.63 -3.07
C ARG A 159 -18.28 -1.71 -2.25
N LEU A 160 -19.11 -0.91 -2.92
CA LEU A 160 -20.02 0.02 -2.25
C LEU A 160 -21.13 -0.73 -1.51
N LEU A 161 -21.71 -1.76 -2.12
CA LEU A 161 -22.73 -2.61 -1.52
C LEU A 161 -22.19 -3.38 -0.31
N GLN A 162 -20.98 -3.94 -0.42
CA GLN A 162 -20.32 -4.61 0.71
C GLN A 162 -20.10 -3.64 1.87
N ALA A 163 -19.65 -2.41 1.58
CA ALA A 163 -19.42 -1.39 2.60
C ALA A 163 -20.71 -0.90 3.29
N SER A 164 -21.88 -1.01 2.64
CA SER A 164 -23.17 -0.60 3.20
C SER A 164 -23.97 -1.75 3.85
N SER A 165 -23.47 -2.99 3.82
CA SER A 165 -24.21 -4.15 4.33
C SER A 165 -24.21 -4.22 5.86
N GLU A 166 -25.34 -4.56 6.47
CA GLU A 166 -25.46 -4.71 7.93
C GLU A 166 -24.48 -5.75 8.49
N SER A 167 -24.30 -6.86 7.78
CA SER A 167 -23.32 -7.88 8.17
C SER A 167 -21.88 -7.37 8.19
N LYS A 168 -21.56 -6.32 7.43
CA LYS A 168 -20.23 -5.71 7.42
C LYS A 168 -20.05 -4.77 8.61
N LEU A 169 -21.09 -4.04 9.01
CA LEU A 169 -21.07 -3.20 10.21
C LEU A 169 -20.84 -4.03 11.48
N GLU A 170 -21.50 -5.19 11.59
CA GLU A 170 -21.28 -6.14 12.69
C GLU A 170 -19.85 -6.70 12.69
N GLU A 171 -19.33 -7.08 11.52
CA GLU A 171 -17.93 -7.53 11.39
C GLU A 171 -16.94 -6.41 11.76
N ASP A 172 -17.17 -5.18 11.31
CA ASP A 172 -16.30 -4.04 11.59
C ASP A 172 -16.30 -3.70 13.10
N GLN A 173 -17.42 -3.88 13.79
CA GLN A 173 -17.50 -3.74 15.25
C GLN A 173 -16.70 -4.84 15.95
N LEU A 174 -16.89 -6.11 15.56
CA LEU A 174 -16.11 -7.24 16.08
C LEU A 174 -14.60 -7.00 15.90
N LEU A 175 -14.19 -6.56 14.71
CA LEU A 175 -12.79 -6.25 14.43
C LEU A 175 -12.28 -5.05 15.22
N SER A 176 -13.14 -4.05 15.49
CA SER A 176 -12.77 -2.95 16.38
C SER A 176 -12.42 -3.45 17.77
N ASP A 177 -13.25 -4.30 18.35
CA ASP A 177 -13.04 -4.86 19.69
C ASP A 177 -11.78 -5.75 19.72
N VAL A 178 -11.55 -6.54 18.67
CA VAL A 178 -10.33 -7.37 18.52
C VAL A 178 -9.08 -6.49 18.46
N ARG A 179 -9.11 -5.39 17.69
CA ARG A 179 -7.98 -4.45 17.61
C ARG A 179 -7.67 -3.84 18.96
N ASP A 180 -8.70 -3.43 19.70
CA ASP A 180 -8.52 -2.87 21.04
C ASP A 180 -7.92 -3.90 21.99
N GLN A 181 -8.37 -5.15 21.96
CA GLN A 181 -7.75 -6.23 22.74
C GLN A 181 -6.28 -6.42 22.34
N MET A 182 -5.98 -6.50 21.04
CA MET A 182 -4.63 -6.72 20.51
C MET A 182 -3.67 -5.55 20.80
N ARG A 183 -4.15 -4.31 20.90
CA ARG A 183 -3.32 -3.14 21.29
C ARG A 183 -2.74 -3.26 22.70
N HIS A 184 -3.42 -3.98 23.59
CA HIS A 184 -2.98 -4.20 24.97
C HIS A 184 -2.11 -5.44 25.14
N TRP A 185 -1.95 -6.25 24.10
CA TRP A 185 -1.09 -7.44 24.16
C TRP A 185 0.37 -7.05 24.22
N ASN A 186 1.01 -7.33 25.35
CA ASN A 186 2.43 -7.09 25.51
C ASN A 186 3.25 -8.32 25.11
N VAL A 187 4.08 -8.18 24.08
CA VAL A 187 4.99 -9.23 23.57
C VAL A 187 5.86 -9.84 24.67
N SER A 188 6.23 -9.08 25.71
CA SER A 188 7.05 -9.56 26.82
C SER A 188 6.28 -10.34 27.89
N GLN A 189 4.95 -10.16 27.96
CA GLN A 189 4.08 -10.81 28.94
C GLN A 189 3.29 -11.97 28.35
N ILE A 190 3.06 -11.96 27.03
CA ILE A 190 2.59 -13.14 26.32
C ILE A 190 3.65 -14.23 26.55
N ASN A 191 3.21 -15.43 26.93
CA ASN A 191 4.05 -16.65 26.95
C ASN A 191 4.53 -16.93 25.51
N HIS A 192 5.53 -16.15 25.10
CA HIS A 192 5.90 -16.01 23.72
C HIS A 192 6.84 -17.14 23.36
N PRO A 193 6.67 -17.83 22.22
CA PRO A 193 7.59 -18.88 21.78
C PRO A 193 8.98 -18.38 21.33
N ARG A 194 9.38 -17.18 21.77
CA ARG A 194 10.77 -16.67 21.78
C ARG A 194 11.50 -17.12 23.04
N THR A 195 10.78 -17.41 24.14
CA THR A 195 11.35 -17.79 25.44
C THR A 195 11.32 -19.31 25.70
N GLN A 196 10.59 -20.08 24.89
CA GLN A 196 10.64 -21.55 24.92
C GLN A 196 11.22 -22.13 23.63
N LYS A 197 12.04 -23.17 23.77
CA LYS A 197 12.26 -24.18 22.71
C LYS A 197 10.92 -24.87 22.47
N LEU A 198 10.09 -24.34 21.58
CA LEU A 198 8.92 -25.09 21.13
C LEU A 198 9.38 -26.39 20.47
N PRO A 199 8.72 -27.52 20.72
CA PRO A 199 9.11 -28.80 20.13
C PRO A 199 9.06 -28.72 18.60
N PRO A 200 9.97 -29.42 17.90
CA PRO A 200 9.95 -29.47 16.45
C PRO A 200 8.69 -30.23 15.99
N SER A 201 7.85 -29.51 15.23
CA SER A 201 6.89 -29.99 14.22
C SER A 201 5.77 -30.97 14.63
N LEU A 202 4.54 -30.62 14.25
CA LEU A 202 3.56 -31.47 13.53
C LEU A 202 3.48 -32.96 13.91
N VAL A 203 3.49 -33.30 15.19
CA VAL A 203 3.16 -34.66 15.65
C VAL A 203 1.64 -34.73 15.84
N ASP A 204 1.01 -35.83 15.39
CA ASP A 204 -0.38 -36.15 15.77
C ASP A 204 -0.49 -36.14 17.31
N GLY A 205 -1.40 -35.30 17.83
CA GLY A 205 -1.50 -35.01 19.27
C GLY A 205 -0.70 -33.77 19.75
N SER A 206 -0.22 -32.92 18.83
CA SER A 206 0.46 -31.67 19.16
C SER A 206 -0.36 -30.77 20.11
N PRO A 207 0.31 -30.08 21.05
CA PRO A 207 -0.36 -29.23 22.03
C PRO A 207 -1.14 -28.12 21.34
N GLN A 208 -2.34 -27.84 21.83
CA GLN A 208 -3.13 -26.70 21.35
C GLN A 208 -2.34 -25.40 21.54
N ILE A 209 -2.18 -24.63 20.46
CA ILE A 209 -1.46 -23.35 20.51
C ILE A 209 -2.49 -22.25 20.67
N ALA A 210 -2.37 -21.47 21.75
CA ALA A 210 -3.24 -20.32 21.97
C ALA A 210 -3.05 -19.25 20.88
N MET A 211 -4.14 -18.62 20.44
CA MET A 211 -4.13 -17.54 19.45
C MET A 211 -3.10 -16.46 19.78
N GLN A 212 -3.08 -16.01 21.04
CA GLN A 212 -2.15 -15.00 21.56
C GLN A 212 -0.68 -15.39 21.42
N ALA A 213 -0.33 -16.68 21.46
CA ALA A 213 1.06 -17.15 21.30
C ALA A 213 1.59 -16.93 19.87
N THR A 214 0.70 -16.68 18.91
CA THR A 214 1.05 -16.36 17.51
C THR A 214 1.17 -14.85 17.25
N PHE A 215 0.89 -14.02 18.26
CA PHE A 215 0.95 -12.57 18.12
C PHE A 215 2.33 -12.10 17.69
N SER A 216 2.37 -11.21 16.70
CA SER A 216 3.57 -10.52 16.27
C SER A 216 3.28 -9.04 16.09
N GLU A 217 4.26 -8.22 16.46
CA GLU A 217 4.21 -6.77 16.29
C GLU A 217 5.50 -6.33 15.60
N SER A 218 5.38 -5.36 14.69
CA SER A 218 6.50 -4.70 14.03
C SER A 218 6.17 -3.24 13.83
N ALA A 219 7.11 -2.37 14.21
CA ALA A 219 7.03 -0.93 13.99
C ALA A 219 7.98 -0.53 12.86
N GLN A 220 7.52 0.34 11.97
CA GLN A 220 8.26 0.80 10.80
C GLN A 220 8.14 2.32 10.67
N LEU A 221 9.28 3.01 10.62
CA LEU A 221 9.30 4.45 10.34
C LEU A 221 9.13 4.70 8.83
N VAL A 222 8.24 5.62 8.46
CA VAL A 222 8.11 6.04 7.05
C VAL A 222 9.27 6.93 6.67
N LEU A 223 10.17 6.38 5.87
CA LEU A 223 11.29 7.08 5.27
C LEU A 223 10.91 7.66 3.90
N PRO A 224 11.68 8.63 3.36
CA PRO A 224 11.40 9.23 2.06
C PRO A 224 11.23 8.22 0.90
N GLN A 225 11.99 7.13 0.90
CA GLN A 225 11.90 6.07 -0.13
C GLN A 225 10.56 5.29 -0.08
N HIS A 226 9.82 5.37 1.02
CA HIS A 226 8.54 4.68 1.22
C HIS A 226 7.34 5.51 0.73
N ALA A 227 7.56 6.75 0.30
CA ALA A 227 6.51 7.70 0.00
C ALA A 227 6.69 8.36 -1.37
N ASN A 228 5.58 8.88 -1.89
CA ASN A 228 5.56 9.64 -3.13
C ASN A 228 6.03 11.09 -2.92
N SER A 229 6.07 11.88 -3.99
CA SER A 229 6.46 13.30 -3.95
C SER A 229 5.55 14.20 -3.11
N LEU A 230 4.36 13.72 -2.72
CA LEU A 230 3.48 14.39 -1.76
C LEU A 230 3.75 13.97 -0.32
N SER A 231 4.84 13.25 -0.08
CA SER A 231 5.18 12.66 1.22
C SER A 231 4.14 11.67 1.74
N ILE A 232 3.29 11.11 0.87
CA ILE A 232 2.30 10.09 1.24
C ILE A 232 2.90 8.71 0.97
N THR A 233 2.84 7.82 1.94
CA THR A 233 3.34 6.44 1.84
C THR A 233 2.68 5.67 0.71
N PHE A 234 3.46 4.88 -0.03
CA PHE A 234 2.92 3.97 -1.04
C PHE A 234 2.13 2.84 -0.39
N GLY A 235 0.89 2.59 -0.85
CA GLY A 235 0.08 1.48 -0.36
C GLY A 235 0.76 0.11 -0.53
N GLY A 236 1.53 -0.06 -1.62
CA GLY A 236 2.36 -1.26 -1.83
C GLY A 236 3.41 -1.49 -0.74
N GLN A 237 4.00 -0.42 -0.21
CA GLN A 237 4.98 -0.51 0.87
C GLN A 237 4.32 -0.93 2.19
N VAL A 238 3.13 -0.39 2.49
CA VAL A 238 2.34 -0.80 3.66
C VAL A 238 1.95 -2.28 3.56
N MET A 239 1.46 -2.73 2.39
CA MET A 239 1.10 -4.14 2.17
C MET A 239 2.29 -5.08 2.32
N LYS A 240 3.47 -4.70 1.83
CA LYS A 240 4.71 -5.48 2.02
C LYS A 240 5.04 -5.65 3.51
N TRP A 241 4.92 -4.58 4.30
CA TRP A 241 5.16 -4.65 5.73
C TRP A 241 4.12 -5.51 6.48
N MET A 242 2.85 -5.43 6.09
CA MET A 242 1.79 -6.28 6.63
C MET A 242 2.05 -7.76 6.35
N GLU A 243 2.44 -8.09 5.12
CA GLU A 243 2.74 -9.47 4.71
C GLU A 243 3.92 -10.03 5.52
N ASN A 244 4.99 -9.26 5.71
CA ASN A 244 6.12 -9.66 6.54
C ASN A 244 5.69 -10.03 7.98
N VAL A 245 4.84 -9.20 8.59
CA VAL A 245 4.41 -9.43 9.98
C VAL A 245 3.46 -10.63 10.07
N ALA A 246 2.57 -10.79 9.09
CA ALA A 246 1.72 -11.97 8.95
C ALA A 246 2.55 -13.26 8.80
N ALA A 247 3.60 -13.22 7.97
CA ALA A 247 4.48 -14.35 7.73
C ALA A 247 5.20 -14.76 9.03
N VAL A 248 5.62 -13.79 9.86
CA VAL A 248 6.20 -14.08 11.18
C VAL A 248 5.21 -14.80 12.08
N SER A 249 3.96 -14.35 12.16
CA SER A 249 2.89 -15.03 12.94
C SER A 249 2.62 -16.44 12.43
N ALA A 250 2.49 -16.61 11.11
CA ALA A 250 2.27 -17.91 10.48
C ALA A 250 3.45 -18.87 10.68
N SER A 251 4.69 -18.41 10.49
CA SER A 251 5.90 -19.23 10.69
C SER A 251 6.07 -19.66 12.15
N ARG A 252 5.71 -18.79 13.11
CA ARG A 252 5.73 -19.14 14.55
C ARG A 252 4.78 -20.27 14.88
N PHE A 253 3.62 -20.29 14.23
CA PHE A 253 2.60 -21.31 14.41
C PHE A 253 2.95 -22.61 13.68
N ALA A 254 3.28 -22.54 12.38
CA ALA A 254 3.44 -23.71 11.52
C ALA A 254 4.80 -24.41 11.66
N ARG A 255 5.87 -23.67 11.96
CA ARG A 255 7.26 -24.17 12.05
C ARG A 255 7.75 -24.90 10.79
N VAL A 256 7.21 -24.53 9.64
CA VAL A 256 7.57 -25.03 8.31
C VAL A 256 7.59 -23.86 7.32
N PRO A 257 8.16 -24.03 6.11
CA PRO A 257 8.06 -23.03 5.06
C PRO A 257 6.59 -22.69 4.77
N ILE A 258 6.30 -21.41 4.54
CA ILE A 258 4.95 -20.92 4.27
C ILE A 258 4.95 -20.06 3.00
N VAL A 259 3.81 -20.00 2.33
CA VAL A 259 3.58 -19.11 1.19
C VAL A 259 2.23 -18.43 1.32
N THR A 260 2.13 -17.19 0.88
CA THR A 260 0.87 -16.45 0.79
C THR A 260 0.05 -16.96 -0.38
N ALA A 261 -1.14 -17.49 -0.09
CA ALA A 261 -2.07 -18.01 -1.10
C ALA A 261 -3.12 -16.98 -1.53
N SER A 262 -3.55 -16.12 -0.60
CA SER A 262 -4.42 -14.99 -0.95
C SER A 262 -4.33 -13.88 0.08
N ILE A 263 -4.71 -12.68 -0.34
CA ILE A 263 -4.90 -11.49 0.49
C ILE A 263 -6.32 -11.03 0.25
N ASP A 264 -7.09 -10.83 1.32
CA ASP A 264 -8.47 -10.33 1.23
C ASP A 264 -8.47 -8.85 0.79
N SER A 265 -9.65 -8.34 0.41
CA SER A 265 -9.75 -6.94 0.01
C SER A 265 -9.34 -6.01 1.15
N LEU A 266 -8.55 -4.98 0.84
CA LEU A 266 -8.07 -4.01 1.81
C LEU A 266 -8.44 -2.58 1.40
N GLN A 267 -8.71 -1.75 2.41
CA GLN A 267 -9.05 -0.34 2.22
C GLN A 267 -8.15 0.54 3.08
N PHE A 268 -7.55 1.56 2.47
CA PHE A 268 -6.80 2.59 3.19
C PHE A 268 -7.77 3.67 3.65
N HIS A 269 -8.04 3.73 4.96
CA HIS A 269 -8.96 4.69 5.56
C HIS A 269 -8.29 6.05 5.80
N ARG A 270 -7.00 6.05 6.08
CA ARG A 270 -6.18 7.24 6.33
C ARG A 270 -4.92 7.21 5.49
N LYS A 271 -4.43 8.40 5.12
CA LYS A 271 -3.10 8.55 4.54
C LYS A 271 -2.07 8.50 5.66
N THR A 272 -0.93 7.88 5.39
CA THR A 272 0.26 7.95 6.24
C THR A 272 1.33 8.75 5.52
N MET A 273 2.10 9.51 6.27
CA MET A 273 3.06 10.48 5.74
C MET A 273 4.49 10.09 6.12
N ILE A 274 5.48 10.66 5.42
CA ILE A 274 6.89 10.59 5.85
C ILE A 274 7.01 11.09 7.30
N GLY A 275 7.75 10.35 8.12
CA GLY A 275 7.95 10.63 9.54
C GLY A 275 6.92 10.00 10.47
N ASP A 276 5.80 9.47 9.96
CA ASP A 276 4.90 8.67 10.77
C ASP A 276 5.55 7.32 11.10
N CYS A 277 5.22 6.76 12.27
CA CYS A 277 5.55 5.40 12.66
C CYS A 277 4.33 4.50 12.42
N LEU A 278 4.48 3.46 11.61
CA LEU A 278 3.42 2.47 11.40
C LEU A 278 3.69 1.27 12.29
N THR A 279 2.73 0.93 13.15
CA THR A 279 2.75 -0.27 13.97
C THR A 279 1.77 -1.27 13.38
N MET A 280 2.31 -2.37 12.86
CA MET A 280 1.50 -3.49 12.38
C MET A 280 1.48 -4.61 13.42
N ARG A 281 0.30 -5.14 13.67
CA ARG A 281 0.07 -6.27 14.58
C ARG A 281 -0.63 -7.39 13.84
N SER A 282 -0.17 -8.62 14.06
CA SER A 282 -0.75 -9.81 13.44
C SER A 282 -0.98 -10.96 14.41
N VAL A 283 -2.00 -11.76 14.10
CA VAL A 283 -2.32 -12.99 14.84
C VAL A 283 -2.98 -14.01 13.92
N VAL A 284 -2.70 -15.29 14.13
CA VAL A 284 -3.39 -16.38 13.42
C VAL A 284 -4.81 -16.50 13.97
N THR A 285 -5.82 -16.26 13.14
CA THR A 285 -7.24 -16.25 13.57
C THR A 285 -7.90 -17.61 13.44
N ARG A 286 -7.54 -18.36 12.39
CA ARG A 286 -8.15 -19.66 12.11
C ARG A 286 -7.16 -20.56 11.39
N VAL A 287 -7.21 -21.86 11.71
CA VAL A 287 -6.33 -22.87 11.12
C VAL A 287 -7.18 -23.96 10.50
N PHE A 288 -6.77 -24.39 9.31
CA PHE A 288 -7.37 -25.47 8.55
C PHE A 288 -6.35 -26.61 8.41
N ARG A 289 -6.55 -27.52 7.45
CA ARG A 289 -5.65 -28.67 7.27
C ARG A 289 -4.20 -28.25 7.00
N SER A 290 -3.97 -27.52 5.91
CA SER A 290 -2.64 -27.09 5.45
C SER A 290 -2.52 -25.56 5.30
N SER A 291 -3.57 -24.83 5.65
CA SER A 291 -3.66 -23.38 5.49
C SER A 291 -4.12 -22.72 6.78
N MET A 292 -3.78 -21.44 6.93
CA MET A 292 -4.19 -20.63 8.07
C MET A 292 -4.57 -19.23 7.61
N GLU A 293 -5.51 -18.63 8.33
CA GLU A 293 -5.87 -17.22 8.20
C GLU A 293 -5.12 -16.42 9.27
N ILE A 294 -4.56 -15.28 8.84
CA ILE A 294 -3.85 -14.34 9.70
C ILE A 294 -4.53 -12.99 9.55
N TYR A 295 -4.93 -12.41 10.67
CA TYR A 295 -5.43 -11.04 10.72
C TYR A 295 -4.27 -10.08 10.95
N VAL A 296 -4.26 -8.97 10.21
CA VAL A 296 -3.28 -7.90 10.37
C VAL A 296 -3.97 -6.55 10.34
N PHE A 297 -3.63 -5.68 11.28
CA PHE A 297 -4.04 -4.29 11.24
C PHE A 297 -2.86 -3.34 11.44
N VAL A 298 -3.04 -2.10 10.98
CA VAL A 298 -2.02 -1.06 10.96
C VAL A 298 -2.54 0.19 11.65
N ASP A 299 -1.86 0.59 12.72
CA ASP A 299 -1.99 1.92 13.32
C ASP A 299 -0.83 2.80 12.84
N SER A 300 -1.12 4.06 12.52
CA SER A 300 -0.13 5.09 12.26
C SER A 300 -0.03 6.05 13.42
N GLU A 301 1.18 6.42 13.81
CA GLU A 301 1.46 7.36 14.87
C GLU A 301 2.31 8.51 14.32
N ASN A 302 1.85 9.73 14.56
CA ASN A 302 2.70 10.88 14.35
C ASN A 302 3.59 11.09 15.58
N LEU A 303 4.88 10.77 15.45
CA LEU A 303 5.84 10.74 16.58
C LEU A 303 6.05 12.09 17.28
N VAL A 304 5.72 13.21 16.64
CA VAL A 304 5.84 14.54 17.25
C VAL A 304 4.63 14.88 18.11
N THR A 305 3.44 14.55 17.61
CA THR A 305 2.16 14.88 18.29
C THR A 305 1.65 13.76 19.19
N GLY A 306 2.19 12.54 19.06
CA GLY A 306 1.71 11.33 19.72
C GLY A 306 0.34 10.85 19.22
N LYS A 307 -0.22 11.46 18.17
CA LYS A 307 -1.54 11.09 17.66
C LYS A 307 -1.48 9.77 16.91
N GLN A 308 -2.19 8.77 17.45
CA GLN A 308 -2.38 7.47 16.81
C GLN A 308 -3.68 7.42 16.02
N THR A 309 -3.66 6.80 14.83
CA THR A 309 -4.82 6.61 13.97
C THR A 309 -4.80 5.25 13.28
N PHE A 310 -5.93 4.55 13.31
CA PHE A 310 -6.13 3.35 12.51
C PHE A 310 -6.06 3.67 11.01
N THR A 311 -5.28 2.88 10.27
CA THR A 311 -4.99 3.11 8.85
C THR A 311 -5.75 2.13 7.98
N ASN A 312 -5.52 0.83 8.18
CA ASN A 312 -6.11 -0.25 7.41
C ASN A 312 -5.92 -1.59 8.10
N GLU A 313 -6.64 -2.59 7.61
CA GLU A 313 -6.54 -3.99 8.02
C GLU A 313 -6.72 -4.91 6.83
N ALA A 314 -6.29 -6.16 6.98
CA ALA A 314 -6.49 -7.21 5.99
C ALA A 314 -6.36 -8.60 6.63
N PHE A 315 -6.96 -9.59 5.96
CA PHE A 315 -6.72 -10.99 6.24
C PHE A 315 -5.80 -11.59 5.18
N PHE A 316 -4.82 -12.35 5.63
CA PHE A 316 -3.89 -13.10 4.80
C PHE A 316 -4.20 -14.59 4.94
N SER A 317 -4.29 -15.29 3.82
CA SER A 317 -4.32 -16.75 3.81
C SER A 317 -2.97 -17.28 3.42
N MET A 318 -2.33 -18.02 4.31
CA MET A 318 -1.04 -18.64 4.07
C MET A 318 -1.16 -20.16 4.09
N VAL A 319 -0.36 -20.82 3.26
CA VAL A 319 -0.32 -22.28 3.13
C VAL A 319 1.04 -22.75 3.62
N ALA A 320 1.02 -23.73 4.52
CA ALA A 320 2.21 -24.43 4.97
C ALA A 320 2.64 -25.43 3.91
N LEU A 321 3.93 -25.41 3.61
CA LEU A 321 4.56 -26.22 2.58
C LEU A 321 5.44 -27.30 3.20
N GLU A 322 5.58 -28.41 2.49
CA GLU A 322 6.60 -29.41 2.80
C GLU A 322 8.00 -28.79 2.67
N PRO A 323 8.96 -29.18 3.53
CA PRO A 323 10.37 -28.81 3.39
C PRO A 323 11.03 -29.61 2.24
N SER A 324 10.41 -29.59 1.07
CA SER A 324 10.85 -30.23 -0.15
C SER A 324 10.89 -29.20 -1.29
N PRO A 325 11.69 -29.43 -2.34
CA PRO A 325 11.75 -28.51 -3.48
C PRO A 325 10.43 -28.42 -4.26
N SER A 326 9.47 -29.32 -4.02
CA SER A 326 8.19 -29.36 -4.76
C SER A 326 7.20 -28.28 -4.36
N LEU A 327 7.47 -27.47 -3.31
CA LEU A 327 6.58 -26.43 -2.79
C LEU A 327 5.12 -26.90 -2.62
N SER A 328 4.95 -28.19 -2.31
CA SER A 328 3.63 -28.80 -2.13
C SER A 328 3.10 -28.50 -0.72
N PRO A 329 1.78 -28.29 -0.56
CA PRO A 329 1.19 -28.15 0.77
C PRO A 329 1.54 -29.35 1.66
N ILE A 330 1.67 -29.13 2.97
CA ILE A 330 1.93 -30.20 3.91
C ILE A 330 0.88 -31.31 3.82
N LYS A 331 1.33 -32.56 3.90
CA LYS A 331 0.44 -33.74 3.90
C LYS A 331 -0.19 -33.94 5.27
N THR A 332 0.58 -33.68 6.33
CA THR A 332 0.13 -33.66 7.73
C THR A 332 -0.75 -32.44 8.00
N SER A 333 -1.62 -32.51 9.02
CA SER A 333 -2.38 -31.35 9.48
C SER A 333 -1.53 -30.40 10.32
N LEU A 334 -1.79 -29.10 10.19
CA LEU A 334 -1.27 -28.08 11.10
C LEU A 334 -1.70 -28.33 12.56
N PRO A 335 -0.99 -27.75 13.55
CA PRO A 335 -1.41 -27.81 14.95
C PRO A 335 -2.80 -27.21 15.14
N THR A 336 -3.47 -27.57 16.24
CA THR A 336 -4.79 -26.99 16.57
C THR A 336 -4.62 -25.61 17.21
N LEU A 337 -5.34 -24.62 16.68
CA LEU A 337 -5.44 -23.29 17.27
C LEU A 337 -6.49 -23.28 18.38
N PHE A 338 -6.14 -22.76 19.55
CA PHE A 338 -7.06 -22.57 20.67
C PHE A 338 -7.41 -21.08 20.84
N ALA A 339 -8.71 -20.79 20.78
CA ALA A 339 -9.28 -19.47 21.05
C ALA A 339 -9.78 -19.43 22.51
N ALA A 340 -9.07 -18.68 23.34
CA ALA A 340 -9.30 -18.64 24.78
C ALA A 340 -10.52 -17.81 25.14
N SER A 341 -10.67 -16.63 24.53
CA SER A 341 -11.77 -15.69 24.79
C SER A 341 -12.93 -15.86 23.81
N ASP A 342 -14.12 -15.38 24.19
CA ASP A 342 -15.30 -15.41 23.32
C ASP A 342 -15.06 -14.60 22.04
N LEU A 343 -14.37 -13.46 22.15
CA LEU A 343 -13.99 -12.62 21.01
C LEU A 343 -13.09 -13.38 20.02
N GLU A 344 -12.10 -14.11 20.53
CA GLU A 344 -11.22 -14.95 19.70
C GLU A 344 -12.03 -16.08 19.01
N ARG A 345 -13.04 -16.66 19.67
CA ARG A 345 -13.89 -17.70 19.09
C ARG A 345 -14.76 -17.13 17.97
N SER A 346 -15.43 -16.00 18.20
CA SER A 346 -16.23 -15.32 17.17
C SER A 346 -15.40 -14.91 15.96
N LEU A 347 -14.17 -14.41 16.18
CA LEU A 347 -13.24 -14.07 15.11
C LEU A 347 -12.85 -15.31 14.27
N SER A 348 -12.59 -16.42 14.95
CA SER A 348 -12.26 -17.71 14.35
C SER A 348 -13.43 -18.29 13.55
N GLU A 349 -14.67 -18.21 14.06
CA GLU A 349 -15.89 -18.65 13.38
C GLU A 349 -16.16 -17.83 12.11
N ALA A 350 -16.01 -16.51 12.18
CA ALA A 350 -16.10 -15.63 11.02
C ALA A 350 -15.06 -15.97 9.94
N GLY A 351 -13.90 -16.52 10.34
CA GLY A 351 -12.85 -17.00 9.44
C GLY A 351 -13.28 -18.14 8.52
N GLU A 352 -14.24 -18.99 8.93
CA GLU A 352 -14.79 -20.04 8.06
C GLU A 352 -15.61 -19.42 6.92
N LYS A 353 -16.46 -18.44 7.24
CA LYS A 353 -17.25 -17.70 6.24
C LYS A 353 -16.35 -16.99 5.22
N ARG A 354 -15.29 -16.31 5.69
CA ARG A 354 -14.29 -15.68 4.82
C ARG A 354 -13.59 -16.69 3.92
N ARG A 355 -13.21 -17.86 4.45
CA ARG A 355 -12.60 -18.94 3.65
C ARG A 355 -13.52 -19.42 2.54
N LEU A 356 -14.80 -19.62 2.80
CA LEU A 356 -15.76 -20.03 1.77
C LEU A 356 -15.82 -19.01 0.62
N GLY A 357 -15.89 -17.72 0.95
CA GLY A 357 -15.84 -16.64 -0.04
C GLY A 357 -14.54 -16.66 -0.86
N ARG A 358 -13.39 -16.84 -0.22
CA ARG A 358 -12.09 -16.96 -0.91
C ARG A 358 -12.04 -18.15 -1.86
N LEU A 359 -12.54 -19.32 -1.46
CA LEU A 359 -12.53 -20.51 -2.30
C LEU A 359 -13.42 -20.33 -3.53
N GLN A 360 -14.58 -19.68 -3.37
CA GLN A 360 -15.45 -19.34 -4.50
C GLN A 360 -14.73 -18.38 -5.46
N GLN A 361 -14.18 -17.27 -4.97
CA GLN A 361 -13.43 -16.32 -5.79
C GLN A 361 -12.25 -16.97 -6.52
N ARG A 362 -11.52 -17.87 -5.85
CA ARG A 362 -10.42 -18.61 -6.46
C ARG A 362 -10.89 -19.51 -7.59
N ARG A 363 -12.03 -20.21 -7.44
CA ARG A 363 -12.61 -21.05 -8.51
C ARG A 363 -12.98 -20.20 -9.73
N GLU A 364 -13.69 -19.10 -9.50
CA GLU A 364 -14.08 -18.17 -10.57
C GLU A 364 -12.86 -17.59 -11.31
N LEU A 365 -11.77 -17.29 -10.59
CA LEU A 365 -10.52 -16.83 -11.20
C LEU A 365 -9.86 -17.91 -12.05
N VAL A 366 -9.79 -19.15 -11.56
CA VAL A 366 -9.21 -20.27 -12.32
C VAL A 366 -10.05 -20.55 -13.57
N GLU A 367 -11.37 -20.57 -13.46
CA GLU A 367 -12.26 -20.73 -14.61
C GLU A 367 -12.04 -19.63 -15.66
N ARG A 368 -11.95 -18.37 -15.24
CA ARG A 368 -11.70 -17.25 -16.18
C ARG A 368 -10.34 -17.33 -16.88
N GLU A 369 -9.30 -17.79 -16.19
CA GLU A 369 -7.99 -18.04 -16.82
C GLU A 369 -8.07 -19.21 -17.81
N MET A 370 -8.72 -20.32 -17.45
CA MET A 370 -8.86 -21.47 -18.35
C MET A 370 -9.66 -21.13 -19.62
N HIS A 371 -10.64 -20.23 -19.53
CA HIS A 371 -11.41 -19.74 -20.67
C HIS A 371 -10.76 -18.57 -21.41
N GLY A 372 -9.56 -18.12 -21.02
CA GLY A 372 -8.82 -17.03 -21.68
C GLY A 372 -9.43 -15.63 -21.49
N VAL A 373 -10.45 -15.47 -20.64
CA VAL A 373 -11.19 -14.20 -20.46
C VAL A 373 -10.34 -13.12 -19.78
N LEU A 374 -9.33 -13.52 -19.01
CA LEU A 374 -8.36 -12.62 -18.37
C LEU A 374 -7.24 -12.21 -19.35
N HIS A 375 -7.58 -11.78 -20.56
CA HIS A 375 -6.64 -11.06 -21.40
C HIS A 375 -6.31 -9.73 -20.73
N THR A 376 -5.04 -9.46 -20.43
CA THR A 376 -4.44 -8.13 -20.65
C THR A 376 -4.01 -8.10 -22.11
N PRO A 377 -4.04 -6.95 -22.80
CA PRO A 377 -3.43 -6.89 -24.11
C PRO A 377 -1.95 -7.18 -23.86
N THR A 378 -1.44 -8.26 -24.44
CA THR A 378 -0.05 -8.24 -24.86
C THR A 378 0.05 -6.99 -25.72
N MET A 379 1.02 -6.11 -25.45
CA MET A 379 1.47 -5.16 -26.46
C MET A 379 2.08 -6.02 -27.57
N GLU A 380 1.26 -6.68 -28.38
CA GLU A 380 1.69 -7.06 -29.71
C GLU A 380 2.11 -5.74 -30.35
N ARG A 381 3.32 -5.74 -30.90
CA ARG A 381 3.83 -4.63 -31.69
C ARG A 381 2.97 -4.52 -32.94
N ASP A 382 1.77 -3.98 -32.80
CA ASP A 382 1.11 -3.35 -33.92
C ASP A 382 1.92 -2.08 -34.17
N GLU A 383 2.75 -2.10 -35.22
CA GLU A 383 3.55 -0.98 -35.71
C GLU A 383 2.69 0.24 -36.13
N HIS A 384 1.38 0.20 -35.92
CA HIS A 384 0.48 1.28 -36.27
C HIS A 384 -0.46 1.63 -35.12
N SER A 385 -0.38 2.90 -34.69
CA SER A 385 -1.38 3.68 -33.94
C SER A 385 -1.10 3.99 -32.46
N LEU A 386 -0.08 4.80 -32.21
CA LEU A 386 -0.18 5.89 -31.24
C LEU A 386 -0.49 7.19 -32.00
N ARG A 387 -1.75 7.39 -32.38
CA ARG A 387 -2.22 8.73 -32.74
C ARG A 387 -2.72 9.40 -31.47
N VAL A 388 -1.87 10.21 -30.86
CA VAL A 388 -2.32 11.29 -29.99
C VAL A 388 -3.14 12.23 -30.89
N VAL A 389 -4.42 12.39 -30.59
CA VAL A 389 -5.26 13.38 -31.27
C VAL A 389 -4.83 14.75 -30.75
N ASP A 390 -3.80 15.31 -31.35
CA ASP A 390 -3.45 16.73 -31.20
C ASP A 390 -4.40 17.54 -32.09
N HIS A 391 -5.30 18.28 -31.45
CA HIS A 391 -5.94 19.43 -32.08
C HIS A 391 -4.90 20.55 -32.23
N GLY A 392 -4.26 20.62 -33.40
CA GLY A 392 -3.32 21.69 -33.71
C GLY A 392 -2.84 21.64 -35.16
N VAL A 393 -3.40 22.52 -35.98
CA VAL A 393 -3.00 22.79 -37.37
C VAL A 393 -1.51 23.11 -37.45
N ILE A 394 -0.71 22.32 -38.19
CA ILE A 394 0.57 22.77 -38.75
C ILE A 394 0.75 22.19 -40.16
N HIS A 395 0.98 23.08 -41.12
CA HIS A 395 1.32 22.81 -42.51
C HIS A 395 2.64 22.04 -42.65
N HIS A 396 2.66 20.97 -43.44
CA HIS A 396 3.90 20.37 -43.92
C HIS A 396 4.35 21.02 -45.24
N THR A 397 5.39 21.83 -45.17
CA THR A 397 6.28 22.13 -46.31
C THR A 397 7.24 20.96 -46.52
N HIS A 398 7.25 20.40 -47.72
CA HIS A 398 8.27 19.48 -48.21
C HIS A 398 9.65 20.16 -48.21
N VAL A 399 10.65 19.48 -47.66
CA VAL A 399 12.06 19.65 -48.08
C VAL A 399 12.65 18.25 -48.20
N GLU A 400 13.28 18.07 -49.36
CA GLU A 400 13.96 16.95 -50.04
C GLU A 400 14.37 15.70 -49.26
#